data_AF-A0A7S2LU93-F1
#
_entry.id   AF-A0A7S2LU93-F1
#
_cell.length_a   1.000
_cell.length_b   1.000
_cell.length_c   1.000
_cell.angle_alpha   90.00
_cell.angle_beta   90.00
_cell.angle_gamma   90.00
#
_symmetry.space_group_name_H-M   'P 1'
#
loop_
_entity.id
_entity.type
_entity.pdbx_description
1 polymer ?
#
loop_
_entity_poly.entity_id
_entity_poly.type
_entity_poly.pdbx_seq_one_letter_code
_entity_poly.pdbx_strand_id
1 'polypeptide(L)'
;SVDAPVISPGSGSYKGSAAGGDGGNSQELLILDTLKCAEPKPEDQVEISFLRQCLENAMASELTPFERDVLRLRLGLDSGTGKTVREIVEICGGGVTMSDVRSAERRAFKKLRSPTSVHTHNLLAYLDLAGADITFR
;
A
#
# COMPACT_ATOMS: atom_id res chain seq x y z
N SER A 1 -6.69 10.64 55.99
CA SER A 1 -5.42 10.76 56.70
C SER A 1 -4.36 11.18 55.72
N VAL A 2 -4.02 12.46 55.78
CA VAL A 2 -3.04 13.14 54.92
C VAL A 2 -1.85 13.46 55.81
N ASP A 3 -0.74 12.75 55.61
CA ASP A 3 0.52 13.07 56.26
C ASP A 3 1.63 13.05 55.19
N ALA A 4 2.16 14.25 54.93
CA ALA A 4 3.47 14.47 54.34
C ALA A 4 4.49 14.53 55.48
N PRO A 5 5.74 14.11 55.25
CA PRO A 5 6.86 15.06 55.35
C PRO A 5 8.00 14.68 54.35
N VAL A 6 9.05 15.43 54.03
CA VAL A 6 9.58 16.77 54.35
C VAL A 6 10.64 17.01 53.26
N ILE A 7 10.65 18.19 52.65
CA ILE A 7 11.73 18.64 51.75
C ILE A 7 12.81 19.28 52.63
N SER A 8 14.00 18.70 52.66
CA SER A 8 15.22 19.33 53.20
C SER A 8 16.03 19.94 52.05
N PRO A 9 16.50 21.19 52.15
CA PRO A 9 17.36 21.79 51.13
C PRO A 9 18.81 21.41 51.43
N GLY A 10 19.26 20.28 50.89
CA GLY A 10 20.67 19.90 50.86
C GLY A 10 21.24 20.18 49.48
N SER A 11 22.14 21.16 49.37
CA SER A 11 22.90 21.46 48.15
C SER A 11 23.84 20.29 47.81
N GLY A 12 23.33 19.28 47.13
CA GLY A 12 24.12 18.20 46.55
C GLY A 12 24.73 18.65 45.24
N SER A 13 26.05 18.91 45.24
CA SER A 13 26.83 19.02 44.00
C SER A 13 26.77 17.68 43.27
N TYR A 14 25.97 17.57 42.21
CA TYR A 14 26.05 16.44 41.29
C TYR A 14 27.31 16.64 40.44
N LYS A 15 28.43 16.10 40.92
CA LYS A 15 29.61 15.94 40.08
C LYS A 15 29.32 14.74 39.17
N GLY A 16 28.70 15.01 38.02
CA GLY A 16 28.53 14.02 36.97
C GLY A 16 29.90 13.53 36.52
N SER A 17 30.13 12.22 36.61
CA SER A 17 31.32 11.59 36.06
C SER A 17 31.28 11.72 34.54
N ALA A 18 32.00 12.70 34.02
CA ALA A 18 32.53 12.64 32.67
C ALA A 18 33.59 11.54 32.66
N ALA A 19 33.20 10.34 32.25
CA ALA A 19 34.13 9.29 31.87
C ALA A 19 33.91 9.01 30.39
N GLY A 20 34.71 9.67 29.56
CA GLY A 20 34.90 9.29 28.18
C GLY A 20 35.49 7.89 28.15
N GLY A 21 34.68 6.95 27.68
CA GLY A 21 35.15 5.67 27.16
C GLY A 21 35.18 5.77 25.64
N ASP A 22 36.28 6.28 25.08
CA ASP A 22 36.67 5.95 23.71
C ASP A 22 37.23 4.53 23.73
N GLY A 23 36.35 3.58 24.04
CA GLY A 23 36.64 2.16 23.99
C GLY A 23 36.54 1.76 22.54
N GLY A 24 37.69 1.69 21.87
CA GLY A 24 37.87 1.04 20.58
C GLY A 24 37.41 -0.41 20.66
N ASN A 25 36.09 -0.61 20.63
CA ASN A 25 35.50 -1.88 20.33
C ASN A 25 35.54 -1.97 18.81
N SER A 26 36.61 -2.57 18.30
CA SER A 26 36.55 -3.30 17.04
C SER A 26 35.49 -4.39 17.21
N GLN A 27 34.21 -4.02 17.23
CA GLN A 27 33.13 -4.90 16.84
C GLN A 27 33.47 -5.12 15.37
N GLU A 28 34.37 -6.07 15.12
CA GLU A 28 34.76 -6.50 13.80
C GLU A 28 33.44 -6.80 13.11
N LEU A 29 33.07 -5.95 12.14
CA LEU A 29 31.78 -6.01 11.46
C LEU A 29 31.54 -7.46 11.07
N LEU A 30 30.60 -8.10 11.76
CA LEU A 30 30.32 -9.50 11.50
C LEU A 30 29.77 -9.58 10.09
N ILE A 31 30.13 -10.64 9.36
CA ILE A 31 29.59 -10.88 8.01
C ILE A 31 28.05 -10.85 8.03
N LEU A 32 27.45 -11.23 9.16
CA LEU A 32 26.01 -11.14 9.42
C LEU A 32 25.44 -9.71 9.33
N ASP A 33 26.18 -8.69 9.74
CA ASP A 33 25.74 -7.27 9.70
C ASP A 33 25.70 -6.71 8.26
N THR A 34 26.40 -7.37 7.34
CA THR A 34 26.40 -6.99 5.91
C THR A 34 25.31 -7.70 5.10
N LEU A 35 24.60 -8.66 5.70
CA LEU A 35 23.50 -9.35 5.04
C LEU A 35 22.31 -8.42 4.91
N LYS A 36 21.87 -8.20 3.68
CA LYS A 36 20.64 -7.45 3.41
C LYS A 36 19.43 -8.28 3.82
N CYS A 37 18.46 -7.65 4.48
CA CYS A 37 17.15 -8.24 4.65
C CYS A 37 16.51 -8.49 3.29
N ALA A 38 16.00 -9.72 3.09
CA ALA A 38 15.22 -10.09 1.91
C ALA A 38 13.75 -9.65 2.02
N GLU A 39 13.34 -9.16 3.17
CA GLU A 39 11.99 -8.63 3.40
C GLU A 39 11.81 -7.29 2.68
N PRO A 40 10.62 -7.03 2.09
CA PRO A 40 10.32 -5.74 1.50
C PRO A 40 10.41 -4.67 2.57
N LYS A 41 10.94 -3.51 2.20
CA LYS A 41 11.11 -2.42 3.15
C LYS A 41 9.74 -1.95 3.65
N PRO A 42 9.66 -1.40 4.87
CA PRO A 42 8.40 -0.89 5.41
C PRO A 42 7.78 0.19 4.52
N GLU A 43 8.60 1.03 3.88
CA GLU A 43 8.17 2.03 2.88
C GLU A 43 7.43 1.37 1.70
N ASP A 44 8.02 0.34 1.08
CA ASP A 44 7.42 -0.40 -0.03
C ASP A 44 6.07 -1.05 0.36
N GLN A 45 5.98 -1.58 1.58
CA GLN A 45 4.75 -2.20 2.08
C GLN A 45 3.62 -1.16 2.26
N VAL A 46 3.97 0.02 2.76
CA VAL A 46 3.03 1.14 2.91
C VAL A 46 2.55 1.63 1.54
N GLU A 47 3.46 1.80 0.58
CA GLU A 47 3.13 2.22 -0.78
C GLU A 47 2.15 1.26 -1.47
N ILE A 48 2.40 -0.05 -1.36
CA ILE A 48 1.50 -1.08 -1.92
C ILE A 48 0.11 -1.00 -1.27
N SER A 49 0.04 -0.80 0.05
CA SER A 49 -1.22 -0.66 0.79
C SER A 49 -2.01 0.57 0.31
N PHE A 50 -1.33 1.72 0.19
CA PHE A 50 -1.94 2.96 -0.31
C PHE A 50 -2.41 2.81 -1.75
N LEU A 51 -1.62 2.19 -2.63
CA LEU A 51 -2.02 1.92 -4.01
C LEU A 51 -3.31 1.08 -4.06
N ARG A 52 -3.39 0.04 -3.24
CA ARG A 52 -4.57 -0.83 -3.16
C ARG A 52 -5.80 -0.05 -2.73
N GLN A 53 -5.68 0.79 -1.71
CA GLN A 53 -6.75 1.65 -1.22
C GLN A 53 -7.18 2.68 -2.28
N CYS A 54 -6.24 3.34 -2.96
CA CYS A 54 -6.53 4.27 -4.03
C CYS A 54 -7.30 3.61 -5.17
N LEU A 55 -6.90 2.39 -5.56
CA LEU A 55 -7.58 1.61 -6.58
C LEU A 55 -9.01 1.25 -6.14
N GLU A 56 -9.20 0.81 -4.90
CA GLU A 56 -10.52 0.51 -4.35
C GLU A 56 -11.43 1.74 -4.30
N ASN A 57 -10.90 2.90 -3.91
CA ASN A 57 -11.65 4.16 -3.88
C ASN A 57 -12.03 4.64 -5.29
N ALA A 58 -11.13 4.52 -6.26
CA ALA A 58 -11.43 4.80 -7.67
C ALA A 58 -12.54 3.87 -8.19
N MET A 59 -12.45 2.58 -7.86
CA MET A 59 -13.47 1.61 -8.21
C MET A 59 -14.81 1.84 -7.50
N ALA A 60 -14.77 2.35 -6.28
CA ALA A 60 -15.95 2.65 -5.48
C ALA A 60 -16.73 3.84 -6.04
N SER A 61 -16.02 4.88 -6.47
CA SER A 61 -16.59 6.16 -6.88
C SER A 61 -17.04 6.21 -8.33
N GLU A 62 -16.35 5.52 -9.25
CA GLU A 62 -16.56 5.72 -10.69
C GLU A 62 -17.29 4.56 -11.38
N LEU A 63 -17.22 3.36 -10.80
CA LEU A 63 -17.80 2.17 -11.40
C LEU A 63 -19.12 1.77 -10.77
N THR A 64 -19.98 1.23 -11.62
CA THR A 64 -21.19 0.54 -11.16
C THR A 64 -20.78 -0.75 -10.41
N PRO A 65 -21.61 -1.27 -9.48
CA PRO A 65 -21.29 -2.49 -8.75
C PRO A 65 -20.93 -3.67 -9.68
N PHE A 66 -21.67 -3.82 -10.78
CA PHE A 66 -21.38 -4.87 -11.77
C PHE A 66 -20.03 -4.69 -12.47
N GLU A 67 -19.68 -3.46 -12.88
CA GLU A 67 -18.39 -3.19 -13.51
C GLU A 67 -17.21 -3.43 -12.55
N ARG A 68 -17.39 -3.07 -11.28
CA ARG A 68 -16.42 -3.32 -10.20
C ARG A 68 -16.20 -4.80 -9.98
N ASP A 69 -17.26 -5.58 -9.88
CA ASP A 69 -17.16 -7.03 -9.64
C ASP A 69 -16.50 -7.74 -10.82
N VAL A 70 -16.84 -7.35 -12.07
CA VAL A 70 -16.16 -7.87 -13.27
C VAL A 70 -14.66 -7.57 -13.24
N LEU A 71 -14.25 -6.35 -12.88
CA LEU A 71 -12.83 -6.01 -12.77
C LEU A 71 -12.13 -6.78 -11.65
N ARG A 72 -12.74 -6.87 -10.46
CA ARG A 72 -12.18 -7.62 -9.32
C ARG A 72 -11.94 -9.08 -9.66
N LEU A 73 -12.90 -9.71 -10.35
CA LEU A 73 -12.78 -11.09 -10.81
C LEU A 73 -11.75 -11.25 -11.93
N ARG A 74 -11.73 -10.37 -12.95
CA ARG A 74 -10.79 -10.47 -14.07
C ARG A 74 -9.34 -10.22 -13.68
N LEU A 75 -9.12 -9.24 -12.82
CA LEU A 75 -7.78 -8.85 -12.36
C LEU A 75 -7.32 -9.69 -11.16
N GLY A 76 -8.21 -10.47 -10.55
CA GLY A 76 -7.89 -11.30 -9.40
C GLY A 76 -7.59 -10.49 -8.14
N LEU A 77 -8.22 -9.32 -7.97
CA LEU A 77 -7.91 -8.41 -6.85
C LEU A 77 -8.21 -9.01 -5.48
N ASP A 78 -9.23 -9.86 -5.41
CA ASP A 78 -9.67 -10.54 -4.18
C ASP A 78 -9.10 -11.96 -4.06
N SER A 79 -9.05 -12.70 -5.17
CA SER A 79 -8.68 -14.13 -5.18
C SER A 79 -7.22 -14.40 -5.58
N GLY A 80 -6.46 -13.36 -5.95
CA GLY A 80 -5.09 -13.47 -6.45
C GLY A 80 -4.97 -14.11 -7.85
N THR A 81 -6.07 -14.61 -8.41
CA THR A 81 -6.11 -15.26 -9.72
C THR A 81 -7.14 -14.60 -10.62
N GLY A 82 -6.72 -14.21 -11.83
CA GLY A 82 -7.61 -13.61 -12.80
C GLY A 82 -8.58 -14.64 -13.40
N LYS A 83 -9.87 -14.33 -13.39
CA LYS A 83 -10.92 -15.16 -14.01
C LYS A 83 -11.13 -14.80 -15.47
N THR A 84 -11.41 -15.81 -16.28
CA THR A 84 -11.82 -15.64 -17.66
C THR A 84 -13.25 -15.10 -17.75
N VAL A 85 -13.59 -14.48 -18.89
CA VAL A 85 -14.94 -13.96 -19.13
C VAL A 85 -16.00 -15.07 -18.97
N ARG A 86 -15.67 -16.30 -19.37
CA ARG A 86 -16.56 -17.46 -19.27
C ARG A 86 -16.82 -17.84 -17.82
N GLU A 87 -15.77 -17.95 -17.01
CA GLU A 87 -15.92 -18.23 -15.58
C GLU A 87 -16.73 -17.13 -14.87
N ILE A 88 -16.55 -15.86 -15.26
CA ILE A 88 -17.32 -14.75 -14.69
C ILE A 88 -18.81 -14.86 -15.03
N VAL A 89 -19.15 -15.22 -16.26
CA VAL A 89 -20.54 -15.49 -16.65
C VAL A 89 -21.13 -16.65 -15.82
N GLU A 90 -20.36 -17.72 -15.62
CA GLU A 90 -20.77 -18.86 -14.79
C GLU A 90 -20.99 -18.45 -13.33
N ILE A 91 -20.16 -17.55 -12.77
CA ILE A 91 -20.31 -17.01 -11.41
C ILE A 91 -21.51 -16.06 -11.30
N CYS A 92 -21.76 -15.21 -12.30
CA CYS A 92 -22.87 -14.24 -12.29
C CYS A 92 -24.25 -14.88 -12.54
N GLY A 93 -24.30 -16.07 -13.14
CA GLY A 93 -25.55 -16.79 -13.43
C GLY A 93 -26.25 -16.35 -14.72
N GLY A 94 -27.39 -17.02 -15.01
CA GLY A 94 -28.04 -17.05 -16.33
C GLY A 94 -28.66 -15.76 -16.89
N GLY A 95 -28.40 -14.60 -16.27
CA GLY A 95 -28.85 -13.29 -16.75
C GLY A 95 -27.79 -12.48 -17.49
N VAL A 96 -26.52 -12.92 -17.47
CA VAL A 96 -25.38 -12.15 -18.01
C VAL A 96 -24.74 -12.92 -19.16
N THR A 97 -24.47 -12.24 -20.28
CA THR A 97 -23.76 -12.84 -21.41
C THR A 97 -22.27 -12.50 -21.41
N MET A 98 -21.50 -13.26 -22.17
CA MET A 98 -20.07 -12.96 -22.44
C MET A 98 -19.85 -11.55 -22.98
N SER A 99 -20.79 -11.04 -23.78
CA SER A 99 -20.73 -9.70 -24.36
C SER A 99 -20.89 -8.64 -23.29
N ASP A 100 -21.81 -8.86 -22.34
CA ASP A 100 -22.08 -7.92 -21.26
C ASP A 100 -20.88 -7.77 -20.33
N VAL A 101 -20.20 -8.87 -20.01
CA VAL A 101 -18.94 -8.85 -19.23
C VAL A 101 -17.85 -8.08 -19.99
N ARG A 102 -17.66 -8.33 -21.29
CA ARG A 102 -16.68 -7.58 -22.12
C ARG A 102 -17.04 -6.10 -22.27
N SER A 103 -18.32 -5.77 -22.26
CA SER A 103 -18.82 -4.40 -22.34
C SER A 103 -18.59 -3.67 -21.02
N ALA A 104 -18.92 -4.32 -19.89
CA ALA A 104 -18.64 -3.81 -18.55
C ALA A 104 -17.14 -3.55 -18.36
N GLU A 105 -16.27 -4.48 -18.74
CA GLU A 105 -14.80 -4.31 -18.69
C GLU A 105 -14.34 -3.09 -19.51
N ARG A 106 -14.83 -2.94 -20.75
CA ARG A 106 -14.47 -1.78 -21.58
C ARG A 106 -14.95 -0.46 -20.99
N ARG A 107 -16.18 -0.41 -20.47
CA ARG A 107 -16.72 0.78 -19.80
C ARG A 107 -15.91 1.11 -18.54
N ALA A 108 -15.57 0.09 -17.76
CA ALA A 108 -14.76 0.20 -16.56
C ALA A 108 -13.40 0.86 -16.85
N PHE A 109 -12.62 0.31 -17.79
CA PHE A 109 -11.34 0.90 -18.19
C PHE A 109 -11.48 2.29 -18.79
N LYS A 110 -12.54 2.54 -19.56
CA LYS A 110 -12.78 3.88 -20.13
C LYS A 110 -13.02 4.93 -19.04
N LYS A 111 -13.73 4.58 -17.96
CA LYS A 111 -13.97 5.48 -16.84
C LYS A 111 -12.70 5.72 -16.02
N LEU A 112 -11.99 4.64 -15.65
CA LEU A 112 -10.75 4.70 -14.88
C LEU A 112 -9.58 5.38 -15.62
N ARG A 113 -9.65 5.47 -16.95
CA ARG A 113 -8.66 6.18 -17.79
C ARG A 113 -9.13 7.56 -18.22
N SER A 114 -10.32 8.00 -17.80
CA SER A 114 -10.83 9.31 -18.19
C SER A 114 -10.07 10.40 -17.45
N PRO A 115 -9.59 11.47 -18.11
CA PRO A 115 -8.92 12.58 -17.43
C PRO A 115 -9.84 13.36 -16.47
N THR A 116 -11.15 13.14 -16.56
CA THR A 116 -12.16 13.70 -15.65
C THR A 116 -12.29 12.94 -14.33
N SER A 117 -11.65 11.78 -14.22
CA SER A 117 -11.65 10.97 -13.00
C SER A 117 -10.77 11.65 -11.95
N VAL A 118 -11.36 11.93 -10.79
CA VAL A 118 -10.64 12.54 -9.67
C VAL A 118 -9.54 11.61 -9.19
N HIS A 119 -9.68 10.28 -9.30
CA HIS A 119 -8.70 9.34 -8.76
C HIS A 119 -7.61 8.95 -9.75
N THR A 120 -7.75 9.30 -11.03
CA THR A 120 -6.78 8.96 -12.08
C THR A 120 -5.40 9.57 -11.81
N HIS A 121 -5.31 10.82 -11.34
CA HIS A 121 -4.02 11.44 -11.04
C HIS A 121 -3.23 10.68 -9.95
N ASN A 122 -3.92 10.16 -8.94
CA ASN A 122 -3.30 9.35 -7.89
C ASN A 122 -2.74 8.05 -8.46
N LEU A 123 -3.50 7.37 -9.32
CA LEU A 123 -3.05 6.12 -9.95
C LEU A 123 -1.90 6.35 -10.94
N LEU A 124 -1.91 7.46 -11.68
CA LEU A 124 -0.83 7.82 -12.61
C LEU A 124 0.49 8.13 -11.89
N ALA A 125 0.44 8.74 -10.70
CA ALA A 125 1.64 9.02 -9.90
C ALA A 125 2.42 7.73 -9.56
N TYR A 126 1.71 6.62 -9.31
CA TYR A 126 2.36 5.31 -9.08
C TYR A 126 2.97 4.71 -10.35
N LEU A 127 2.46 5.04 -11.54
CA LEU A 127 3.03 4.56 -12.81
C LEU A 127 4.32 5.32 -13.18
N ASP A 128 4.36 6.62 -12.87
CA ASP A 128 5.52 7.49 -13.10
C ASP A 128 6.71 7.05 -12.23
N LEU A 129 6.45 6.71 -10.96
CA LEU A 129 7.45 6.13 -10.04
C LEU A 129 7.92 4.73 -10.48
N ALA A 130 7.03 3.94 -11.12
CA ALA A 130 7.36 2.60 -11.60
C ALA A 130 8.15 2.59 -12.93
N GLY A 131 8.46 3.75 -13.52
CA GLY A 131 9.17 3.85 -14.79
C GLY A 131 8.39 3.27 -15.98
N ALA A 132 7.07 3.13 -15.84
CA ALA A 132 6.21 2.68 -16.93
C ALA A 132 5.81 3.90 -17.74
N ASP A 133 6.58 4.22 -18.78
CA ASP A 133 6.22 5.22 -19.80
C ASP A 133 4.92 4.80 -20.49
N ILE A 134 3.78 5.16 -19.91
CA ILE A 134 2.47 5.16 -20.56
C ILE A 134 2.36 6.41 -21.44
N THR A 135 3.29 6.53 -22.38
CA THR A 135 3.16 7.44 -23.52
C THR A 135 2.05 6.90 -24.43
N PHE A 136 0.82 7.31 -24.14
CA PHE A 136 -0.31 7.08 -25.04
C PHE A 136 -0.06 7.83 -26.35
N ARG A 137 0.03 7.09 -27.45
CA ARG A 137 -0.08 7.61 -28.82
C ARG A 137 -1.42 7.20 -29.41
#